data_AF-A0A1I0MRM1-F1
#
_entry.id   AF-A0A1I0MRM1-F1
#
_cell.length_a   1.000
_cell.length_b   1.000
_cell.length_c   1.000
_cell.angle_alpha   90.00
_cell.angle_beta   90.00
_cell.angle_gamma   90.00
#
_symmetry.space_group_name_H-M   'P 1'
#
loop_
_entity.id
_entity.type
_entity.pdbx_description
1 polymer ?
#
loop_
_entity_poly.entity_id
_entity_poly.type
_entity_poly.pdbx_seq_one_letter_code
_entity_poly.pdbx_strand_id
1 'polypeptide(L)'
;MNKEALKAIQEVIVEWRGRRRFTYENKQISADKSPIVKDEYLLKFHNSISSFFCEGKKIEIQLSSKLFQTTVLNSDASNENSKADAYRLKDMLKEFDDAFYNEMEKKIEGCTDSLTISDPIFF
;
A
#
# COMPACT_ATOMS: atom_id res chain seq x y z
N MET A 1 -24.07 -9.74 -5.49
CA MET A 1 -22.59 -9.66 -5.51
C MET A 1 -22.00 -10.28 -6.77
N ASN A 2 -21.27 -9.48 -7.57
CA ASN A 2 -20.55 -9.92 -8.77
C ASN A 2 -19.27 -10.70 -8.39
N LYS A 3 -19.22 -12.00 -8.69
CA LYS A 3 -18.11 -12.89 -8.30
C LYS A 3 -16.84 -12.65 -9.13
N GLU A 4 -16.97 -12.27 -10.39
CA GLU A 4 -15.83 -12.03 -11.27
C GLU A 4 -15.09 -10.76 -10.85
N ALA A 5 -15.84 -9.70 -10.53
CA ALA A 5 -15.28 -8.46 -10.03
C ALA A 5 -14.55 -8.65 -8.69
N LEU A 6 -15.15 -9.41 -7.77
CA LEU A 6 -14.50 -9.74 -6.50
C LEU A 6 -13.19 -10.50 -6.73
N LYS A 7 -13.18 -11.49 -7.62
CA LYS A 7 -12.00 -12.26 -7.96
C LYS A 7 -10.90 -11.37 -8.54
N ALA A 8 -11.24 -10.48 -9.47
CA ALA A 8 -10.27 -9.55 -10.07
C ALA A 8 -9.65 -8.59 -9.04
N ILE A 9 -10.47 -8.07 -8.11
CA ILE A 9 -9.97 -7.23 -6.98
C ILE A 9 -9.01 -8.05 -6.09
N GLN A 10 -9.38 -9.29 -5.75
CA GLN A 10 -8.56 -10.17 -4.94
C GLN A 10 -7.23 -10.51 -5.62
N GLU A 11 -7.22 -10.74 -6.93
CA GLU A 11 -5.99 -10.99 -7.71
C GLU A 11 -5.03 -9.79 -7.64
N VAL A 12 -5.54 -8.56 -7.82
CA VAL A 12 -4.73 -7.33 -7.71
C VAL A 12 -4.16 -7.17 -6.29
N ILE A 13 -4.96 -7.44 -5.27
CA ILE A 13 -4.54 -7.40 -3.87
C ILE A 13 -3.42 -8.41 -3.60
N VAL A 14 -3.57 -9.64 -4.06
CA VAL A 14 -2.57 -10.71 -3.88
C VAL A 14 -1.28 -10.35 -4.62
N GLU A 15 -1.39 -9.87 -5.86
CA GLU A 15 -0.24 -9.40 -6.65
C GLU A 15 0.50 -8.28 -5.90
N TRP A 16 -0.21 -7.28 -5.40
CA TRP A 16 0.38 -6.17 -4.67
C TRP A 16 1.07 -6.59 -3.37
N ARG A 17 0.46 -7.49 -2.58
CA ARG A 17 1.09 -8.03 -1.35
C ARG A 17 2.33 -8.87 -1.65
N GLY A 18 2.37 -9.54 -2.80
CA GLY A 18 3.52 -10.34 -3.25
C GLY A 18 4.70 -9.49 -3.71
N ARG A 19 4.45 -8.28 -4.23
CA ARG A 19 5.49 -7.32 -4.62
C ARG A 19 6.10 -6.69 -3.38
N ARG A 20 7.35 -7.05 -3.08
CA ARG A 20 8.17 -6.39 -2.06
C ARG A 20 9.23 -5.56 -2.75
N ARG A 21 9.41 -4.30 -2.37
CA ARG A 21 10.65 -3.57 -2.73
C ARG A 21 11.65 -3.55 -1.57
N PHE A 22 11.24 -3.86 -0.34
CA PHE A 22 12.16 -4.03 0.79
C PHE A 22 11.99 -5.34 1.53
N THR A 23 13.08 -5.80 2.14
CA THR A 23 13.15 -7.05 2.89
C THR A 23 12.26 -7.06 4.14
N TYR A 24 12.05 -5.90 4.77
CA TYR A 24 11.34 -5.75 6.05
C TYR A 24 9.96 -5.08 5.92
N GLU A 25 9.50 -4.86 4.69
CA GLU A 25 8.21 -4.24 4.37
C GLU A 25 7.05 -5.17 4.72
N ASN A 26 6.04 -4.63 5.39
CA ASN A 26 4.78 -5.27 5.69
C ASN A 26 3.63 -4.54 5.00
N LYS A 27 2.87 -5.29 4.21
CA LYS A 27 1.68 -4.83 3.52
C LYS A 27 0.42 -5.43 4.15
N GLN A 28 -0.50 -4.58 4.57
CA GLN A 28 -1.75 -4.96 5.24
C GLN A 28 -2.95 -4.31 4.56
N ILE A 29 -4.11 -4.94 4.72
CA ILE A 29 -5.38 -4.50 4.13
C ILE A 29 -6.44 -4.60 5.21
N SER A 30 -7.18 -3.53 5.38
CA SER A 30 -8.38 -3.46 6.19
C SER A 30 -9.56 -3.29 5.26
N ALA A 31 -10.62 -4.06 5.47
CA ALA A 31 -11.81 -4.02 4.65
C ALA A 31 -13.02 -3.87 5.55
N ASP A 32 -13.81 -2.84 5.30
CA ASP A 32 -15.09 -2.62 5.93
C ASP A 32 -16.20 -2.73 4.88
N LYS A 33 -17.31 -3.37 5.23
CA LYS A 33 -18.50 -3.34 4.38
C LYS A 33 -19.11 -1.95 4.42
N SER A 34 -19.44 -1.39 3.26
CA SER A 34 -20.13 -0.11 3.20
C SER A 34 -21.47 -0.22 3.93
N PRO A 35 -21.75 0.59 4.97
CA PRO A 35 -23.02 0.51 5.69
C PRO A 35 -24.20 1.02 4.84
N ILE A 36 -23.94 1.73 3.74
CA ILE A 36 -24.95 2.40 2.92
C ILE A 36 -25.35 1.55 1.70
N VAL A 37 -24.44 0.73 1.16
CA VAL A 37 -24.70 -0.01 -0.08
C VAL A 37 -24.42 -1.50 0.11
N LYS A 38 -25.47 -2.31 -0.10
CA LYS A 38 -25.38 -3.77 -0.09
C LYS A 38 -24.48 -4.21 -1.24
N ASP A 39 -23.42 -4.95 -0.93
CA ASP A 39 -22.40 -5.44 -1.86
C ASP A 39 -21.33 -4.41 -2.30
N GLU A 40 -21.08 -3.34 -1.53
CA GLU A 40 -19.87 -2.51 -1.68
C GLU A 40 -18.90 -2.70 -0.50
N TYR A 41 -17.61 -2.66 -0.81
CA TYR A 41 -16.53 -2.66 0.17
C TYR A 41 -15.77 -1.34 0.13
N LEU A 42 -15.38 -0.89 1.33
CA LEU A 42 -14.40 0.15 1.53
C LEU A 42 -13.10 -0.52 1.96
N LEU A 43 -12.06 -0.38 1.14
CA LEU A 43 -10.75 -0.97 1.37
C LEU A 43 -9.76 0.12 1.78
N LYS A 44 -8.95 -0.18 2.80
CA LYS A 44 -7.85 0.66 3.25
C LYS A 44 -6.57 -0.16 3.25
N PHE A 45 -5.50 0.42 2.73
CA PHE A 45 -4.21 -0.25 2.57
C PHE A 45 -3.20 0.40 3.49
N HIS A 46 -2.31 -0.43 4.03
CA HIS A 46 -1.28 0.00 4.95
C HIS A 46 0.05 -0.63 4.53
N ASN A 47 1.08 0.21 4.40
CA ASN A 47 2.46 -0.24 4.28
C ASN A 47 3.23 0.21 5.52
N SER A 48 4.07 -0.68 6.02
CA SER A 48 4.93 -0.36 7.15
C SER A 48 6.27 -1.04 7.04
N ILE A 49 7.27 -0.43 7.66
CA ILE A 49 8.59 -1.02 7.87
C ILE A 49 8.64 -1.43 9.34
N SER A 50 8.98 -2.69 9.58
CA SER A 50 9.03 -3.33 10.92
C SER A 50 10.04 -2.72 11.91
N SER A 51 10.63 -1.59 11.54
CA SER A 51 11.75 -0.86 12.11
C SER A 51 13.14 -1.31 11.71
N PHE A 52 14.02 -0.32 11.56
CA PHE A 52 15.47 -0.47 11.50
C PHE A 52 16.12 0.61 12.37
N PHE A 53 17.40 0.45 12.71
CA PHE A 53 18.14 1.44 13.49
C PHE A 53 19.03 2.29 12.61
N CYS A 54 19.08 3.58 12.92
CA CYS A 54 19.95 4.56 12.31
C CYS A 54 20.34 5.58 13.40
N GLU A 55 21.65 5.80 13.59
CA GLU A 55 22.20 6.68 14.65
C GLU A 55 21.68 6.38 16.07
N GLY A 56 21.45 5.10 16.39
CA GLY A 56 20.87 4.72 17.68
C GLY A 56 19.38 5.09 17.84
N LYS A 57 18.74 5.66 16.81
CA LYS A 57 17.30 5.89 16.75
C LYS A 57 16.63 4.76 15.98
N LYS A 58 15.50 4.31 16.51
CA LYS A 58 14.61 3.38 15.82
C LYS A 58 13.80 4.16 14.79
N ILE A 59 13.94 3.81 13.51
CA ILE A 59 13.16 4.37 12.43
C ILE A 59 12.01 3.42 12.13
N GLU A 60 10.79 3.96 12.20
CA GLU A 60 9.57 3.28 11.79
C GLU A 60 8.92 4.13 10.69
N ILE A 61 8.45 3.46 9.64
CA ILE A 61 7.70 4.11 8.57
C ILE A 61 6.38 3.39 8.47
N GLN A 62 5.29 4.13 8.55
CA GLN A 62 3.95 3.61 8.40
C GLN A 62 3.13 4.60 7.58
N LEU A 63 2.57 4.11 6.48
CA LEU A 63 1.69 4.88 5.62
C LEU A 63 0.37 4.16 5.46
N SER A 64 -0.71 4.94 5.41
CA SER A 64 -2.06 4.43 5.16
C SER A 64 -2.63 5.10 3.92
N SER A 65 -3.29 4.34 3.07
CA SER A 65 -3.90 4.86 1.86
C SER A 65 -5.17 5.66 2.18
N LYS A 66 -5.63 6.43 1.19
CA LYS A 66 -7.03 6.86 1.12
C LYS A 66 -7.94 5.62 1.00
N LEU A 67 -9.23 5.77 1.34
CA LEU A 67 -10.21 4.69 1.17
C LEU A 67 -10.46 4.43 -0.32
N PHE A 68 -10.48 3.16 -0.69
CA PHE A 68 -10.91 2.69 -2.01
C PHE A 68 -12.32 2.13 -1.90
N GLN A 69 -13.27 2.72 -2.63
CA GLN A 69 -14.63 2.22 -2.72
C GLN A 69 -14.80 1.40 -3.99
N THR A 70 -15.28 0.17 -3.84
CA THR A 70 -15.66 -0.69 -4.95
C THR A 70 -16.98 -0.22 -5.55
N THR A 71 -17.11 -0.25 -6.87
CA THR A 71 -18.29 0.20 -7.62
C THR A 71 -18.94 -0.91 -8.44
N VAL A 72 -18.24 -2.00 -8.74
CA VAL A 72 -18.72 -3.08 -9.62
C VAL A 72 -19.09 -4.38 -8.90
N LEU A 73 -19.15 -4.35 -7.56
CA LEU A 73 -19.49 -5.52 -6.76
C LEU A 73 -21.00 -5.78 -6.60
N ASN A 74 -21.85 -4.79 -6.91
CA ASN A 74 -23.31 -4.96 -6.92
C ASN A 74 -23.74 -6.02 -7.95
N SER A 75 -24.79 -6.79 -7.65
CA SER A 75 -25.37 -7.79 -8.57
C SER A 75 -25.92 -7.20 -9.87
N ASP A 76 -26.28 -5.91 -9.86
CA ASP A 76 -26.87 -5.23 -11.02
C ASP A 76 -25.83 -4.58 -11.95
N ALA A 77 -24.54 -4.62 -11.56
CA ALA A 77 -23.46 -4.10 -12.40
C ALA A 77 -23.28 -5.00 -13.63
N SER A 78 -23.27 -4.40 -14.83
CA SER A 78 -23.07 -5.16 -16.07
C SER A 78 -21.73 -5.91 -16.05
N ASN A 79 -21.76 -7.20 -16.38
CA ASN A 79 -20.55 -8.05 -16.40
C ASN A 79 -19.46 -7.52 -17.35
N GLU A 80 -19.82 -6.69 -18.33
CA GLU A 80 -18.88 -6.07 -19.27
C GLU A 80 -17.82 -5.19 -18.60
N ASN A 81 -18.04 -4.76 -17.35
CA ASN A 81 -17.10 -3.89 -16.63
C ASN A 81 -16.56 -4.48 -15.33
N SER A 82 -16.59 -5.81 -15.17
CA SER A 82 -16.18 -6.51 -13.94
C SER A 82 -14.73 -6.25 -13.51
N LYS A 83 -13.86 -5.77 -14.42
CA LYS A 83 -12.45 -5.43 -14.14
C LYS A 83 -12.19 -3.96 -13.83
N ALA A 84 -13.19 -3.07 -13.91
CA ALA A 84 -12.98 -1.62 -13.74
C ALA A 84 -12.36 -1.27 -12.38
N ASP A 85 -12.90 -1.84 -11.30
CA ASP A 85 -12.34 -1.64 -9.96
C ASP A 85 -10.93 -2.24 -9.84
N ALA A 86 -10.65 -3.36 -10.51
CA ALA A 86 -9.32 -3.97 -10.48
C ALA A 86 -8.26 -3.06 -11.13
N TYR A 87 -8.58 -2.44 -12.27
CA TYR A 87 -7.67 -1.48 -12.92
C TYR A 87 -7.45 -0.23 -12.05
N ARG A 88 -8.54 0.39 -11.57
CA ARG A 88 -8.45 1.55 -10.66
C ARG A 88 -7.66 1.25 -9.39
N LEU A 89 -7.88 0.06 -8.82
CA LEU A 89 -7.17 -0.38 -7.63
C LEU A 89 -5.68 -0.56 -7.91
N LYS A 90 -5.33 -1.14 -9.07
CA LYS A 90 -3.94 -1.34 -9.46
C LYS A 90 -3.18 -0.01 -9.57
N ASP A 91 -3.80 0.99 -10.17
CA ASP A 91 -3.19 2.33 -10.30
C ASP A 91 -3.03 3.00 -8.93
N MET A 92 -4.09 2.98 -8.11
CA MET A 92 -4.03 3.52 -6.74
C MET A 92 -2.93 2.84 -5.90
N LEU A 93 -2.81 1.52 -5.97
CA LEU A 93 -1.81 0.78 -5.20
C LEU A 93 -0.39 1.07 -5.69
N LYS A 94 -0.21 1.31 -6.99
CA LYS A 94 1.08 1.72 -7.54
C LYS A 94 1.48 3.11 -7.02
N GLU A 95 0.58 4.08 -7.07
CA GLU A 95 0.82 5.42 -6.53
C GLU A 95 1.10 5.39 -5.02
N PHE A 96 0.36 4.57 -4.27
CA PHE A 96 0.55 4.40 -2.84
C PHE A 96 1.92 3.80 -2.50
N ASP A 97 2.33 2.78 -3.25
CA ASP A 97 3.65 2.17 -3.15
C ASP A 97 4.75 3.20 -3.47
N ASP A 98 4.64 3.94 -4.58
CA ASP A 98 5.63 4.96 -4.97
C ASP A 98 5.74 6.08 -3.90
N ALA A 99 4.63 6.50 -3.30
CA ALA A 99 4.65 7.45 -2.17
C ALA A 99 5.36 6.88 -0.94
N PHE A 100 5.13 5.61 -0.62
CA PHE A 100 5.81 4.93 0.47
C PHE A 100 7.32 4.80 0.22
N TYR A 101 7.72 4.48 -1.00
CA TYR A 101 9.12 4.39 -1.40
C TYR A 101 9.84 5.73 -1.29
N ASN A 102 9.21 6.81 -1.76
CA ASN A 102 9.78 8.15 -1.64
C ASN A 102 9.96 8.57 -0.17
N GLU A 103 9.01 8.24 0.72
CA GLU A 103 9.17 8.52 2.15
C GLU A 103 10.31 7.70 2.75
N MET A 104 10.45 6.44 2.34
CA MET A 104 11.51 5.54 2.77
C MET A 104 12.89 6.04 2.33
N GLU A 105 13.05 6.39 1.06
CA GLU A 105 14.31 6.93 0.52
C GLU A 105 14.74 8.19 1.27
N LYS A 106 13.82 9.13 1.51
CA LYS A 106 14.11 10.33 2.31
C LYS A 106 14.61 10.02 3.73
N LYS A 107 14.03 9.01 4.39
CA LYS A 107 14.45 8.59 5.73
C LYS A 107 15.82 7.92 5.71
N ILE A 108 16.13 7.13 4.67
CA ILE A 108 17.45 6.52 4.50
C ILE A 108 18.51 7.55 4.11
N GLU A 109 18.22 8.46 3.18
CA GLU A 109 19.14 9.55 2.80
C GLU A 109 19.50 10.41 4.01
N GLY A 110 18.51 10.82 4.81
CA GLY A 110 18.75 11.55 6.05
C GLY A 110 19.59 10.77 7.08
N CYS A 111 19.62 9.44 7.00
CA CYS A 111 20.49 8.56 7.79
C CYS A 111 21.90 8.39 7.21
N THR A 112 22.08 8.64 5.91
CA THR A 112 23.35 8.44 5.21
C THR A 112 24.16 9.73 5.17
N ASP A 113 23.49 10.88 5.03
CA ASP A 113 24.10 12.21 5.13
C ASP A 113 24.64 12.51 6.54
N SER A 114 24.08 11.84 7.56
CA SER A 114 24.53 12.01 8.93
C SER A 114 25.76 11.14 9.25
N LEU A 115 25.90 9.98 8.59
CA LEU A 115 27.11 9.13 8.63
C LEU A 115 28.32 9.81 7.98
N THR A 116 28.13 10.66 6.96
CA THR A 116 29.22 11.40 6.31
C THR A 116 29.64 12.68 7.05
N ILE A 117 28.79 13.22 7.95
CA ILE A 117 29.11 14.39 8.77
C ILE A 117 29.71 13.99 10.13
N SER A 118 29.56 12.74 10.57
CA SER A 118 29.96 12.30 11.91
C SER A 118 31.30 11.54 12.02
N ASP A 119 32.18 11.59 11.01
CA ASP A 119 33.53 11.00 11.12
C ASP A 119 34.63 12.07 11.32
N PRO A 120 34.93 12.48 12.56
CA PRO A 120 36.18 13.15 12.89
C PRO A 120 37.33 12.15 13.15
N ILE A 121 37.21 10.88 12.76
CA ILE A 121 38.17 9.82 13.13
C ILE A 121 39.38 9.75 12.17
N PHE A 122 39.45 10.59 11.13
CA PHE A 122 40.62 10.69 10.24
C PHE A 122 41.26 12.09 10.23
N PHE A 123 41.76 12.58 11.37
CA PHE A 123 42.85 13.58 11.42
C PHE A 123 43.70 13.39 12.68
#